data_AF-A0A1M6UIL0-F1
#
_entry.id   AF-A0A1M6UIL0-F1
#
_cell.length_a   1.000
_cell.length_b   1.000
_cell.length_c   1.000
_cell.angle_alpha   90.00
_cell.angle_beta   90.00
_cell.angle_gamma   90.00
#
_symmetry.space_group_name_H-M   'P 1'
#
loop_
_entity.id
_entity.type
_entity.pdbx_description
1 polymer ?
#
loop_
_entity_poly.entity_id
_entity_poly.type
_entity_poly.pdbx_seq_one_letter_code
_entity_poly.pdbx_strand_id
1 'polypeptide(L)'
;MQPYTLVTNICDFNDNNKGNKPLYLKKLLIMYELFDNEGKKIEHHDLQDKSHWCKDGEKIEEAFVRLYGEQLNLAINPAKGYDPFAPDLINTLTGRLGDLKHQATPFFKARKLFGIDPTYAVVFNEKDKLRYEEKYPEITIYYWVNWLAVKYRTEWSEITVRPLQGVWKSEFRDFNKYLSTRLLHYYQQRTDDTKGNAKGSFVCDIRNEAFEKLI
;
A
#
# COMPACT_ATOMS: atom_id res chain seq x y z
N MET A 1 10.10 33.11 -18.26
CA MET A 1 9.98 31.69 -17.86
C MET A 1 10.44 31.58 -16.43
N GLN A 2 9.51 31.36 -15.49
CA GLN A 2 9.86 31.11 -14.09
C GLN A 2 9.74 29.60 -13.80
N PRO A 3 10.68 29.02 -13.04
CA PRO A 3 10.62 27.61 -12.68
C PRO A 3 9.51 27.37 -11.67
N TYR A 4 8.58 26.48 -12.01
CA TYR A 4 7.53 26.02 -11.10
C TYR A 4 8.18 25.27 -9.92
N THR A 5 8.06 25.85 -8.73
CA THR A 5 8.38 25.18 -7.47
C THR A 5 7.34 24.08 -7.22
N LEU A 6 7.76 22.83 -7.38
CA LEU A 6 6.95 21.65 -7.05
C LEU A 6 6.69 21.61 -5.55
N VAL A 7 5.46 21.92 -5.15
CA VAL A 7 4.98 21.77 -3.77
C VAL A 7 4.84 20.28 -3.46
N THR A 8 5.52 19.84 -2.41
CA THR A 8 5.69 18.43 -2.07
C THR A 8 5.03 18.06 -0.76
N ASN A 9 4.80 16.74 -0.64
CA ASN A 9 4.70 15.91 0.57
C ASN A 9 3.37 15.20 0.80
N ILE A 10 3.54 14.09 1.53
CA ILE A 10 2.58 13.21 2.19
C ILE A 10 2.15 12.00 1.34
N CYS A 11 3.01 10.99 1.33
CA CYS A 11 2.60 9.60 1.59
C CYS A 11 3.62 8.97 2.56
N ASP A 12 3.68 9.50 3.78
CA ASP A 12 4.56 8.99 4.83
C ASP A 12 3.71 8.61 6.04
N PHE A 13 3.67 7.32 6.37
CA PHE A 13 3.19 6.81 7.65
C PHE A 13 4.37 6.25 8.45
N ASN A 14 4.85 7.03 9.41
CA ASN A 14 5.42 6.62 10.70
C ASN A 14 5.95 7.89 11.40
N ASP A 15 5.25 8.37 12.42
CA ASP A 15 5.80 9.36 13.33
C ASP A 15 5.73 8.84 14.77
N ASN A 16 6.89 8.39 15.25
CA ASN A 16 7.16 8.13 16.64
C ASN A 16 8.44 8.90 16.98
N ASN A 17 8.31 10.15 17.40
CA ASN A 17 9.24 10.72 18.37
C ASN A 17 8.71 12.00 19.04
N LYS A 18 8.46 11.89 20.36
CA LYS A 18 8.44 13.01 21.29
C LYS A 18 9.89 13.48 21.51
N GLY A 19 10.20 14.74 21.24
CA GLY A 19 11.49 15.33 21.60
C GLY A 19 11.69 16.74 21.07
N ASN A 20 11.73 17.71 21.99
CA ASN A 20 11.95 19.14 21.82
C ASN A 20 12.85 19.56 20.63
N LYS A 21 12.35 20.49 19.80
CA LYS A 21 13.18 21.33 18.92
C LYS A 21 12.68 22.79 18.86
N PRO A 22 13.61 23.75 18.67
CA PRO A 22 13.43 25.17 18.98
C PRO A 22 12.55 25.92 17.98
N LEU A 23 12.00 27.05 18.45
CA LEU A 23 11.33 28.10 17.67
C LEU A 23 12.16 28.48 16.43
N TYR A 24 11.48 28.83 15.33
CA TYR A 24 12.02 29.23 14.01
C TYR A 24 12.21 28.12 12.96
N LEU A 25 11.10 27.45 12.62
CA LEU A 25 10.75 27.00 11.26
C LEU A 25 9.31 26.44 11.31
N LYS A 26 8.30 27.33 11.28
CA LYS A 26 6.90 26.92 11.04
C LYS A 26 6.78 26.51 9.56
N LYS A 27 7.30 25.32 9.22
CA LYS A 27 6.94 24.59 8.02
C LYS A 27 5.43 24.42 8.09
N LEU A 28 4.67 24.94 7.12
CA LEU A 28 3.23 24.76 7.06
C LEU A 28 2.97 23.24 6.98
N LEU A 29 2.71 22.61 8.12
CA LEU A 29 2.13 21.27 8.16
C LEU A 29 0.75 21.44 7.54
N ILE A 30 0.59 21.03 6.28
CA ILE A 30 -0.74 20.86 5.71
C ILE A 30 -1.36 19.71 6.48
N MET A 31 -2.11 20.08 7.50
CA MET A 31 -2.88 19.14 8.30
C MET A 31 -3.98 18.61 7.39
N TYR A 32 -4.04 17.29 7.25
CA TYR A 32 -5.09 16.62 6.49
C TYR A 32 -5.85 15.69 7.43
N GLU A 33 -7.09 15.43 7.06
CA GLU A 33 -7.99 14.57 7.82
C GLU A 33 -8.47 13.44 6.91
N LEU A 34 -8.57 12.24 7.48
CA LEU A 34 -9.13 11.07 6.82
C LEU A 34 -10.46 10.74 7.47
N PHE A 35 -11.42 10.28 6.66
CA PHE A 35 -12.73 9.87 7.14
C PHE A 35 -13.13 8.53 6.53
N ASP A 36 -13.88 7.76 7.31
CA ASP A 36 -14.49 6.51 6.88
C ASP A 36 -15.78 6.74 6.08
N ASN A 37 -16.45 5.64 5.71
CA ASN A 37 -17.68 5.67 4.93
C ASN A 37 -18.89 6.22 5.70
N GLU A 38 -18.82 6.28 7.02
CA GLU A 38 -19.82 6.88 7.92
C GLU A 38 -19.53 8.37 8.17
N GLY A 39 -18.40 8.88 7.66
CA GLY A 39 -17.98 10.26 7.85
C GLY A 39 -17.32 10.52 9.20
N LYS A 40 -16.97 9.46 9.96
CA LYS A 40 -16.19 9.58 11.18
C LYS A 40 -14.72 9.76 10.82
N LYS A 41 -14.06 10.65 11.56
CA LYS A 41 -12.63 10.91 11.40
C LYS A 41 -11.84 9.67 11.83
N ILE A 42 -10.90 9.27 10.99
CA ILE A 42 -9.98 8.15 11.23
C ILE A 42 -8.66 8.75 11.73
N GLU A 43 -8.20 8.26 12.88
CA GLU A 43 -6.89 8.59 13.39
C GLU A 43 -5.82 7.68 12.76
N HIS A 44 -4.57 8.14 12.72
CA HIS A 44 -3.50 7.37 12.05
C HIS A 44 -3.28 5.97 12.63
N HIS A 45 -3.49 5.81 13.93
CA HIS A 45 -3.39 4.51 14.56
C HIS A 45 -4.50 3.57 14.07
N ASP A 46 -5.70 4.02 13.73
CA ASP A 46 -6.80 3.18 13.19
C ASP A 46 -6.47 2.56 11.83
N LEU A 47 -5.53 3.16 11.08
CA LEU A 47 -5.07 2.63 9.79
C LEU A 47 -3.95 1.59 9.97
N GLN A 48 -3.26 1.62 11.11
CA GLN A 48 -2.19 0.68 11.47
C GLN A 48 -2.70 -0.45 12.37
N ASP A 49 -3.61 -0.14 13.28
CA ASP A 49 -4.45 -1.07 14.03
C ASP A 49 -5.58 -1.51 13.11
N LYS A 50 -5.23 -2.51 12.29
CA LYS A 50 -6.03 -3.71 12.15
C LYS A 50 -7.50 -3.40 11.81
N SER A 51 -7.74 -3.40 10.51
CA SER A 51 -9.03 -3.70 9.91
C SER A 51 -9.94 -4.53 10.83
N HIS A 52 -11.20 -4.12 11.02
CA HIS A 52 -12.20 -4.63 11.98
C HIS A 52 -12.34 -6.17 12.11
N TRP A 53 -11.74 -6.94 11.20
CA TRP A 53 -11.71 -8.40 11.15
C TRP A 53 -10.42 -9.06 11.64
N CYS A 54 -9.35 -8.33 11.93
CA CYS A 54 -8.17 -8.91 12.59
C CYS A 54 -8.46 -9.05 14.08
N LYS A 55 -8.24 -10.25 14.63
CA LYS A 55 -8.30 -10.46 16.09
C LYS A 55 -7.18 -9.66 16.76
N ASP A 56 -7.34 -9.32 18.05
CA ASP A 56 -6.32 -8.61 18.80
C ASP A 56 -4.97 -9.35 18.71
N GLY A 57 -3.97 -8.65 18.15
CA GLY A 57 -2.61 -9.18 17.94
C GLY A 57 -2.41 -10.07 16.71
N GLU A 58 -3.45 -10.38 15.94
CA GLU A 58 -3.36 -11.20 14.72
C GLU A 58 -2.53 -10.49 13.64
N LYS A 59 -1.65 -11.23 12.97
CA LYS A 59 -0.90 -10.72 11.82
C LYS A 59 -1.81 -10.63 10.60
N ILE A 60 -1.53 -9.69 9.70
CA ILE A 60 -2.35 -9.47 8.50
C ILE A 60 -2.40 -10.74 7.63
N GLU A 61 -1.28 -11.45 7.52
CA GLU A 61 -1.16 -12.70 6.78
C GLU A 61 -2.03 -13.81 7.39
N GLU A 62 -2.08 -13.90 8.71
CA GLU A 62 -2.92 -14.86 9.44
C GLU A 62 -4.40 -14.56 9.24
N ALA A 63 -4.79 -13.29 9.36
CA ALA A 63 -6.16 -12.86 9.09
C ALA A 63 -6.58 -13.14 7.64
N PHE A 64 -5.70 -12.84 6.67
CA PHE A 64 -5.96 -13.10 5.25
C PHE A 64 -6.16 -14.59 4.98
N VAL A 65 -5.27 -15.45 5.48
CA VAL A 65 -5.37 -16.91 5.29
C VAL A 65 -6.60 -17.48 6.01
N ARG A 66 -6.94 -16.97 7.19
CA ARG A 66 -8.18 -17.37 7.88
C ARG A 66 -9.44 -17.01 7.10
N LEU A 67 -9.47 -15.85 6.45
CA LEU A 67 -10.64 -15.37 5.70
C LEU A 67 -10.76 -15.98 4.30
N TYR A 68 -9.65 -16.15 3.60
CA TYR A 68 -9.65 -16.50 2.16
C TYR A 68 -8.75 -17.68 1.79
N GLY A 69 -7.96 -18.21 2.73
CA GLY A 69 -6.95 -19.23 2.44
C GLY A 69 -7.53 -20.50 1.86
N GLU A 70 -8.63 -21.01 2.41
CA GLU A 70 -9.30 -22.20 1.87
C GLU A 70 -9.82 -21.96 0.44
N GLN A 71 -10.57 -20.87 0.23
CA GLN A 71 -11.16 -20.54 -1.07
C GLN A 71 -10.10 -20.30 -2.16
N LEU A 72 -8.97 -19.69 -1.79
CA LEU A 72 -7.91 -19.34 -2.74
C LEU A 72 -6.78 -20.37 -2.80
N ASN A 73 -6.89 -21.46 -2.02
CA ASN A 73 -5.84 -22.47 -1.85
C ASN A 73 -4.50 -21.84 -1.42
N LEU A 74 -4.53 -20.99 -0.39
CA LEU A 74 -3.37 -20.29 0.15
C LEU A 74 -3.18 -20.62 1.63
N ALA A 75 -1.92 -20.85 1.99
CA ALA A 75 -1.48 -20.95 3.38
C ALA A 75 -0.32 -19.98 3.62
N ILE A 76 -0.03 -19.68 4.89
CA ILE A 76 1.21 -18.99 5.24
C ILE A 76 2.38 -19.87 4.82
N ASN A 77 3.35 -19.29 4.14
CA ASN A 77 4.57 -19.99 3.76
C ASN A 77 5.31 -20.49 5.03
N PRO A 78 5.53 -21.79 5.20
CA PRO A 78 6.23 -22.34 6.38
C PRO A 78 7.60 -21.71 6.63
N ALA A 79 8.28 -21.24 5.57
CA ALA A 79 9.58 -20.58 5.68
C ALA A 79 9.53 -19.29 6.52
N LYS A 80 8.37 -18.62 6.63
CA LYS A 80 8.18 -17.45 7.51
C LYS A 80 8.40 -17.74 8.99
N GLY A 81 8.36 -19.01 9.40
CA GLY A 81 8.63 -19.43 10.77
C GLY A 81 10.09 -19.24 11.20
N TYR A 82 11.03 -19.18 10.25
CA TYR A 82 12.46 -19.01 10.53
C TYR A 82 13.15 -17.94 9.66
N ASP A 83 12.55 -17.53 8.54
CA ASP A 83 12.99 -16.41 7.71
C ASP A 83 11.87 -15.37 7.58
N PRO A 84 11.94 -14.24 8.31
CA PRO A 84 10.93 -13.19 8.22
C PRO A 84 10.83 -12.54 6.83
N PHE A 85 11.89 -12.67 6.00
CA PHE A 85 11.95 -12.15 4.64
C PHE A 85 11.47 -13.16 3.59
N ALA A 86 11.10 -14.39 3.95
CA ALA A 86 10.48 -15.30 3.00
C ALA A 86 9.18 -14.69 2.42
N PRO A 87 8.74 -15.07 1.21
CA PRO A 87 7.40 -14.74 0.72
C PRO A 87 6.32 -15.16 1.72
N ASP A 88 5.24 -14.39 1.82
CA ASP A 88 4.25 -14.56 2.89
C ASP A 88 3.40 -15.82 2.73
N LEU A 89 3.08 -16.19 1.49
CA LEU A 89 2.09 -17.19 1.15
C LEU A 89 2.67 -18.31 0.29
N ILE A 90 2.02 -19.46 0.34
CA ILE A 90 2.22 -20.57 -0.60
C ILE A 90 0.87 -21.08 -1.08
N ASN A 91 0.75 -21.33 -2.38
CA ASN A 91 -0.44 -21.95 -2.96
C ASN A 91 -0.39 -23.47 -2.69
N THR A 92 -1.39 -23.99 -1.99
CA THR A 92 -1.41 -25.37 -1.49
C THR A 92 -1.62 -26.43 -2.58
N LEU A 93 -2.14 -26.03 -3.75
CA LEU A 93 -2.32 -26.94 -4.90
C LEU A 93 -1.09 -26.97 -5.81
N THR A 94 -0.45 -25.83 -6.03
CA THR A 94 0.61 -25.68 -7.04
C THR A 94 2.01 -25.56 -6.44
N GLY A 95 2.12 -25.30 -5.13
CA GLY A 95 3.38 -25.00 -4.46
C GLY A 95 3.96 -23.62 -4.81
N ARG A 96 3.26 -22.80 -5.62
CA ARG A 96 3.75 -21.47 -6.01
C ARG A 96 3.80 -20.52 -4.83
N LEU A 97 4.88 -19.75 -4.73
CA LEU A 97 5.04 -18.73 -3.70
C LEU A 97 4.19 -17.49 -4.02
N GLY A 98 3.70 -16.84 -2.97
CA GLY A 98 2.97 -15.59 -3.07
C GLY A 98 3.38 -14.58 -2.00
N ASP A 99 3.14 -13.31 -2.28
CA ASP A 99 3.39 -12.20 -1.35
C ASP A 99 2.10 -11.38 -1.18
N LEU A 100 1.80 -10.99 0.06
CA LEU A 100 0.57 -10.30 0.39
C LEU A 100 0.81 -8.79 0.51
N LYS A 101 0.10 -8.03 -0.33
CA LYS A 101 0.05 -6.57 -0.26
C LYS A 101 -1.32 -6.13 0.26
N HIS A 102 -1.41 -5.88 1.56
CA HIS A 102 -2.60 -5.29 2.16
C HIS A 102 -2.58 -3.76 2.05
N GLN A 103 -3.69 -3.15 1.61
CA GLN A 103 -3.85 -1.70 1.59
C GLN A 103 -5.23 -1.29 2.09
N ALA A 104 -5.23 -0.40 3.09
CA ALA A 104 -6.45 0.10 3.71
C ALA A 104 -6.75 1.58 3.44
N THR A 105 -5.82 2.27 2.78
CA THR A 105 -5.95 3.69 2.42
C THR A 105 -5.66 3.87 0.93
N PRO A 106 -6.57 4.48 0.16
CA PRO A 106 -6.33 4.75 -1.24
C PRO A 106 -5.23 5.80 -1.42
N PHE A 107 -4.53 5.73 -2.57
CA PHE A 107 -3.66 6.83 -2.99
C PHE A 107 -4.52 8.01 -3.51
N PHE A 108 -5.05 8.84 -2.62
CA PHE A 108 -6.03 9.89 -2.95
C PHE A 108 -5.58 10.86 -4.06
N LYS A 109 -4.27 11.14 -4.16
CA LYS A 109 -3.71 12.04 -5.17
C LYS A 109 -3.50 11.38 -6.54
N ALA A 110 -3.93 10.12 -6.73
CA ALA A 110 -3.64 9.32 -7.92
C ALA A 110 -4.14 9.99 -9.20
N ARG A 111 -5.32 10.61 -9.16
CA ARG A 111 -5.90 11.30 -10.32
C ARG A 111 -5.00 12.44 -10.79
N LYS A 112 -4.59 13.29 -9.86
CA LYS A 112 -3.83 14.51 -10.14
C LYS A 112 -2.41 14.18 -10.63
N LEU A 113 -1.78 13.15 -10.05
CA LEU A 113 -0.38 12.83 -10.31
C LEU A 113 -0.18 11.82 -11.43
N PHE A 114 -1.14 10.91 -11.64
CA PHE A 114 -0.99 9.76 -12.54
C PHE A 114 -2.18 9.53 -13.48
N GLY A 115 -3.24 10.35 -13.40
CA GLY A 115 -4.47 10.15 -14.18
C GLY A 115 -5.34 8.97 -13.73
N ILE A 116 -4.93 8.24 -12.69
CA ILE A 116 -5.60 7.02 -12.21
C ILE A 116 -6.74 7.37 -11.26
N ASP A 117 -7.82 6.60 -11.27
CA ASP A 117 -8.89 6.76 -10.29
C ASP A 117 -8.43 6.36 -8.90
N PRO A 118 -8.46 7.27 -7.91
CA PRO A 118 -8.01 6.95 -6.55
C PRO A 118 -8.80 5.81 -5.91
N THR A 119 -10.04 5.54 -6.34
CA THR A 119 -10.81 4.35 -5.91
C THR A 119 -10.09 3.04 -6.25
N TYR A 120 -9.33 3.01 -7.35
CA TYR A 120 -8.70 1.81 -7.89
C TYR A 120 -7.17 1.88 -7.85
N ALA A 121 -6.61 2.91 -7.21
CA ALA A 121 -5.17 3.13 -7.15
C ALA A 121 -4.56 2.38 -5.98
N VAL A 122 -3.73 1.38 -6.28
CA VAL A 122 -2.87 0.69 -5.31
C VAL A 122 -1.41 1.07 -5.51
N VAL A 123 -0.62 1.04 -4.45
CA VAL A 123 0.83 1.29 -4.53
C VAL A 123 1.65 0.01 -4.50
N PHE A 124 2.77 -0.02 -5.22
CA PHE A 124 3.73 -1.13 -5.16
C PHE A 124 5.14 -0.60 -4.92
N ASN A 125 5.82 -1.11 -3.91
CA ASN A 125 7.13 -0.59 -3.54
C ASN A 125 8.20 -0.96 -4.57
N GLU A 126 9.09 -0.02 -4.89
CA GLU A 126 10.23 -0.28 -5.77
C GLU A 126 11.16 -1.38 -5.23
N LYS A 127 11.41 -1.37 -3.92
CA LYS A 127 12.25 -2.41 -3.28
C LYS A 127 11.68 -3.81 -3.45
N ASP A 128 10.36 -3.95 -3.46
CA ASP A 128 9.69 -5.24 -3.62
C ASP A 128 9.84 -5.71 -5.07
N LYS A 129 9.65 -4.82 -6.05
CA LYS A 129 9.94 -5.08 -7.47
C LYS A 129 11.37 -5.62 -7.65
N LEU A 130 12.37 -4.88 -7.17
CA LEU A 130 13.78 -5.23 -7.35
C LEU A 130 14.10 -6.60 -6.71
N ARG A 131 13.57 -6.84 -5.51
CA ARG A 131 13.73 -8.11 -4.81
C ARG A 131 13.11 -9.28 -5.58
N TYR A 132 11.92 -9.11 -6.13
CA TYR A 132 11.25 -10.18 -6.88
C TYR A 132 11.91 -10.44 -8.23
N GLU A 133 12.41 -9.40 -8.92
CA GLU A 133 13.22 -9.58 -10.13
C GLU A 133 14.45 -10.44 -9.89
N GLU A 134 15.13 -10.25 -8.76
CA GLU A 134 16.34 -10.99 -8.42
C GLU A 134 16.04 -12.39 -7.88
N LYS A 135 15.09 -12.52 -6.94
CA LYS A 135 14.94 -13.73 -6.10
C LYS A 135 13.69 -14.55 -6.39
N TYR A 136 12.63 -13.93 -6.89
CA TYR A 136 11.32 -14.57 -7.01
C TYR A 136 10.58 -14.15 -8.30
N PRO A 137 11.15 -14.40 -9.50
CA PRO A 137 10.58 -13.91 -10.76
C PRO A 137 9.21 -14.49 -11.10
N GLU A 138 8.88 -15.66 -10.54
CA GLU A 138 7.62 -16.38 -10.75
C GLU A 138 6.64 -16.22 -9.56
N ILE A 139 6.88 -15.26 -8.65
CA ILE A 139 6.01 -15.05 -7.49
C ILE A 139 4.64 -14.50 -7.92
N THR A 140 3.60 -14.92 -7.21
CA THR A 140 2.27 -14.33 -7.35
C THR A 140 2.08 -13.21 -6.32
N ILE A 141 1.66 -12.03 -6.76
CA ILE A 141 1.33 -10.91 -5.86
C ILE A 141 -0.16 -10.91 -5.59
N TYR A 142 -0.54 -10.95 -4.30
CA TYR A 142 -1.92 -10.84 -3.86
C TYR A 142 -2.16 -9.47 -3.25
N TYR A 143 -3.05 -8.68 -3.83
CA TYR A 143 -3.54 -7.45 -3.23
C TYR A 143 -4.80 -7.72 -2.44
N TRP A 144 -4.74 -7.49 -1.13
CA TRP A 144 -5.94 -7.42 -0.29
C TRP A 144 -6.27 -5.95 -0.05
N VAL A 145 -7.28 -5.47 -0.78
CA VAL A 145 -7.71 -4.06 -0.69
C VAL A 145 -8.93 -3.99 0.20
N ASN A 146 -8.91 -3.05 1.13
CA ASN A 146 -10.09 -2.67 1.89
C ASN A 146 -10.01 -1.20 2.33
N TRP A 147 -10.65 -0.29 1.59
CA TRP A 147 -10.64 1.14 1.91
C TRP A 147 -11.41 1.45 3.20
N LEU A 148 -10.65 1.64 4.29
CA LEU A 148 -11.16 2.19 5.54
C LEU A 148 -11.34 3.69 5.41
N ALA A 149 -10.34 4.39 4.88
CA ALA A 149 -10.45 5.81 4.58
C ALA A 149 -11.02 6.00 3.16
N VAL A 150 -12.20 6.61 3.07
CA VAL A 150 -12.83 6.93 1.78
C VAL A 150 -12.83 8.42 1.47
N LYS A 151 -12.45 9.27 2.43
CA LYS A 151 -12.35 10.71 2.24
C LYS A 151 -11.05 11.27 2.79
N TYR A 152 -10.44 12.16 2.02
CA TYR A 152 -9.26 12.94 2.36
C TYR A 152 -9.60 14.42 2.27
N ARG A 153 -9.44 15.15 3.37
CA ARG A 153 -9.70 16.59 3.44
C ARG A 153 -8.45 17.35 3.84
N THR A 154 -8.19 18.45 3.15
CA THR A 154 -7.28 19.52 3.58
C THR A 154 -8.07 20.80 3.72
N GLU A 155 -7.44 21.88 4.19
CA GLU A 155 -8.02 23.22 4.19
C GLU A 155 -8.54 23.67 2.80
N TRP A 156 -7.94 23.17 1.72
CA TRP A 156 -8.17 23.66 0.35
C TRP A 156 -8.84 22.66 -0.58
N SER A 157 -8.97 21.40 -0.17
CA SER A 157 -9.47 20.34 -1.06
C SER A 157 -10.09 19.19 -0.30
N GLU A 158 -11.12 18.60 -0.88
CA GLU A 158 -11.67 17.32 -0.45
C GLU A 158 -11.63 16.33 -1.62
N ILE A 159 -11.18 15.11 -1.36
CA ILE A 159 -11.19 14.00 -2.31
C ILE A 159 -11.96 12.86 -1.64
N THR A 160 -12.99 12.36 -2.32
CA THR A 160 -13.76 11.20 -1.87
C THR A 160 -13.62 10.08 -2.91
N VAL A 161 -13.41 8.86 -2.43
CA VAL A 161 -13.41 7.63 -3.24
C VAL A 161 -14.62 6.77 -2.89
N ARG A 162 -14.95 5.79 -3.74
CA ARG A 162 -15.90 4.76 -3.34
C ARG A 162 -15.22 3.76 -2.40
N PRO A 163 -15.94 3.17 -1.43
CA PRO A 163 -15.46 1.98 -0.75
C PRO A 163 -15.06 0.91 -1.79
N LEU A 164 -13.91 0.28 -1.57
CA LEU A 164 -13.46 -0.85 -2.36
C LEU A 164 -12.93 -1.91 -1.40
N GLN A 165 -13.45 -3.12 -1.56
CA GLN A 165 -12.98 -4.30 -0.87
C GLN A 165 -12.84 -5.43 -1.87
N GLY A 166 -11.79 -6.24 -1.72
CA GLY A 166 -11.62 -7.44 -2.51
C GLY A 166 -10.20 -7.98 -2.49
N VAL A 167 -10.01 -9.08 -3.21
CA VAL A 167 -8.70 -9.68 -3.43
C VAL A 167 -8.41 -9.73 -4.92
N TRP A 168 -7.23 -9.24 -5.29
CA TRP A 168 -6.72 -9.32 -6.65
C TRP A 168 -5.41 -10.08 -6.67
N LYS A 169 -5.18 -10.77 -7.77
CA LYS A 169 -3.96 -11.52 -8.06
C LYS A 169 -3.25 -10.93 -9.27
N SER A 170 -1.93 -10.95 -9.24
CA SER A 170 -1.10 -10.67 -10.40
C SER A 170 0.11 -11.58 -10.41
N GLU A 171 0.40 -12.23 -11.53
CA GLU A 171 1.66 -12.97 -11.69
C GLU A 171 2.79 -11.95 -11.90
N PHE A 172 3.85 -12.01 -11.10
CA PHE A 172 4.86 -10.96 -11.07
C PHE A 172 5.50 -10.72 -12.44
N ARG A 173 5.67 -11.77 -13.25
CA ARG A 173 6.18 -11.63 -14.62
C ARG A 173 5.39 -10.65 -15.48
N ASP A 174 4.06 -10.72 -15.43
CA ASP A 174 3.19 -9.81 -16.21
C ASP A 174 3.02 -8.48 -15.49
N PHE A 175 2.96 -8.51 -14.15
CA PHE A 175 2.96 -7.29 -13.35
C PHE A 175 4.20 -6.44 -13.63
N ASN A 176 5.37 -7.06 -13.76
CA ASN A 176 6.63 -6.35 -13.99
C ASN A 176 6.68 -5.67 -15.36
N LYS A 177 6.10 -6.30 -16.39
CA LYS A 177 5.91 -5.65 -17.70
C LYS A 177 5.04 -4.41 -17.54
N TYR A 178 3.94 -4.52 -16.81
CA TYR A 178 3.05 -3.40 -16.53
C TYR A 178 3.76 -2.29 -15.75
N LEU A 179 4.53 -2.62 -14.70
CA LEU A 179 5.30 -1.66 -13.91
C LEU A 179 6.32 -0.88 -14.74
N SER A 180 6.92 -1.49 -15.77
CA SER A 180 7.86 -0.79 -16.66
C SER A 180 7.22 0.36 -17.46
N THR A 181 5.88 0.40 -17.55
CA THR A 181 5.12 1.47 -18.19
C THR A 181 4.68 2.58 -17.21
N ARG A 182 4.96 2.43 -15.91
CA ARG A 182 4.47 3.32 -14.85
C ARG A 182 5.54 4.28 -14.36
N LEU A 183 5.11 5.49 -13.99
CA LEU A 183 5.97 6.48 -13.35
C LEU A 183 6.21 6.08 -11.89
N LEU A 184 7.47 6.13 -11.48
CA LEU A 184 7.87 5.92 -10.11
C LEU A 184 7.62 7.19 -9.28
N HIS A 185 6.87 7.05 -8.19
CA HIS A 185 6.65 8.12 -7.23
C HIS A 185 7.72 8.07 -6.14
N TYR A 186 8.58 9.09 -6.05
CA TYR A 186 9.60 9.19 -5.00
C TYR A 186 9.10 9.96 -3.78
N TYR A 187 9.39 9.42 -2.60
CA TYR A 187 9.09 10.06 -1.32
C TYR A 187 10.23 11.01 -0.93
N GLN A 188 10.02 12.31 -1.14
CA GLN A 188 11.06 13.32 -0.88
C GLN A 188 11.52 13.41 0.58
N GLN A 189 10.71 12.94 1.53
CA GLN A 189 11.05 12.95 2.97
C GLN A 189 11.90 11.74 3.39
N ARG A 190 12.18 10.81 2.47
CA ARG A 190 12.85 9.52 2.76
C ARG A 190 14.17 9.33 2.01
N THR A 191 14.73 10.41 1.46
CA THR A 191 16.03 10.37 0.77
C THR A 191 17.13 9.83 1.68
N ASP A 192 17.10 10.23 2.97
CA ASP A 192 18.11 9.90 3.99
C ASP A 192 17.65 8.84 5.00
N ASP A 193 16.56 8.11 4.71
CA ASP A 193 16.08 7.08 5.62
C ASP A 193 16.98 5.84 5.61
N THR A 194 17.55 5.52 6.77
CA THR A 194 18.42 4.37 7.02
C THR A 194 17.66 3.16 7.59
N LYS A 195 16.35 3.28 7.84
CA LYS A 195 15.50 2.22 8.43
C LYS A 195 14.89 1.26 7.42
N GLY A 196 15.23 1.39 6.13
CA GLY A 196 14.80 0.44 5.08
C GLY A 196 13.36 0.63 4.57
N ASN A 197 12.74 1.80 4.80
CA ASN A 197 11.46 2.12 4.18
C ASN A 197 11.62 2.32 2.66
N ALA A 198 10.54 2.10 1.92
CA ALA A 198 10.54 2.31 0.47
C ALA A 198 10.79 3.80 0.16
N LYS A 199 11.76 4.06 -0.74
CA LYS A 199 12.11 5.40 -1.24
C LYS A 199 11.26 5.81 -2.44
N GLY A 200 10.66 4.84 -3.11
CA GLY A 200 9.71 5.05 -4.19
C GLY A 200 8.67 3.94 -4.29
N SER A 201 7.55 4.26 -4.95
CA SER A 201 6.48 3.31 -5.24
C SER A 201 5.83 3.59 -6.58
N PHE A 202 5.43 2.54 -7.27
CA PHE A 202 4.60 2.61 -8.46
C PHE A 202 3.14 2.78 -8.06
N VAL A 203 2.42 3.70 -8.71
CA VAL A 203 0.97 3.81 -8.57
C VAL A 203 0.32 3.03 -9.70
N CYS A 204 -0.49 2.04 -9.33
CA CYS A 204 -1.08 1.06 -10.24
C CYS A 204 -2.60 1.18 -10.22
N ASP A 205 -3.23 1.10 -11.40
CA ASP A 205 -4.67 0.88 -11.51
C ASP A 205 -4.95 -0.63 -11.40
N ILE A 206 -5.66 -1.05 -10.35
CA ILE A 206 -5.98 -2.46 -10.07
C ILE A 206 -7.00 -3.06 -11.06
N ARG A 207 -7.56 -2.24 -11.96
CA ARG A 207 -8.46 -2.69 -13.05
C ARG A 207 -7.71 -3.05 -14.33
N ASN A 208 -6.39 -2.84 -14.38
CA ASN A 208 -5.58 -3.23 -15.52
C ASN A 208 -5.59 -4.76 -15.68
N GLU A 209 -5.45 -5.25 -16.91
CA GLU A 209 -5.43 -6.68 -17.25
C GLU A 209 -4.33 -7.50 -16.56
N ALA A 210 -3.27 -6.84 -16.07
CA ALA A 210 -2.27 -7.49 -15.23
C ALA A 210 -2.85 -7.99 -13.90
N PHE A 211 -4.04 -7.55 -13.51
CA PHE A 211 -4.73 -7.96 -12.29
C PHE A 211 -5.97 -8.80 -12.60
N GLU A 212 -6.09 -9.92 -11.91
CA GLU A 212 -7.27 -10.77 -11.87
C GLU A 212 -7.99 -10.55 -10.54
N LYS A 213 -9.29 -10.20 -10.59
CA LYS A 213 -10.09 -10.11 -9.37
C LYS A 213 -10.54 -11.51 -8.93
N LEU A 214 -10.25 -11.87 -7.68
CA LEU A 214 -10.59 -13.17 -7.09
C LEU A 214 -11.80 -13.11 -6.15
N ILE A 215 -11.92 -12.03 -5.36
CA ILE A 215 -12.99 -11.76 -4.39
C ILE A 215 -13.50 -10.35 -4.62
#